data_AF-A0A932LW30-F1
#
_entry.id   AF-A0A932LW30-F1
#
_cell.length_a   1.000
_cell.length_b   1.000
_cell.length_c   1.000
_cell.angle_alpha   90.00
_cell.angle_beta   90.00
_cell.angle_gamma   90.00
#
_symmetry.space_group_name_H-M   'P 1'
#
loop_
_entity.id
_entity.type
_entity.pdbx_description
1 polymer ?
#
loop_
_entity_poly.entity_id
_entity_poly.type
_entity_poly.pdbx_seq_one_letter_code
_entity_poly.pdbx_strand_id
1 'polypeptide(L)'
;MPGKVAKIGSFSDWVGLFDDWRKEIGVNQDDVSSFHFDTLYGAVETDDIQFGSYKGRRKWENIRQVPTQQMRDALMNMIVYQGDTEFASVEQQRNLFESAPSDWDRRALTRVMIEEMRHGWQMCALLIDFFGSSGKVEAQKMLERRAFENQRLLGTFNVDIDNWLDFFTYTDFVDRDGKFQLQMLKYSSFAPLGRSTSYMLREEAFHMGTGNDGLRRVVEAGVIPRWLMQKYLNKWISSSYDLFGTDHSSSAHWAYVWGIKGRYDEPQNEHTADLDDLNDYNRHLYHKEVSGLVERLNTYLKPGEKKFYTPHMQFNRNIGRWAGKKFHCETGEPLDDRGYEQHCEETLPGAKDKVLLLDILRNEKKWIKEKEGARDPLSTIGEPRKSAINI
;
A
#
# COMPACT_ATOMS: atom_id res chain seq x y z
N MET A 1 -31.51 -12.83 -15.92
CA MET A 1 -30.05 -12.98 -16.03
C MET A 1 -29.42 -11.84 -15.26
N PRO A 2 -28.25 -12.01 -14.61
CA PRO A 2 -27.41 -10.87 -14.25
C PRO A 2 -27.16 -9.99 -15.47
N GLY A 3 -26.99 -8.68 -15.27
CA GLY A 3 -26.87 -7.71 -16.36
C GLY A 3 -25.69 -8.05 -17.29
N LYS A 4 -25.81 -7.69 -18.57
CA LYS A 4 -24.65 -7.71 -19.47
C LYS A 4 -23.65 -6.68 -18.98
N VAL A 5 -22.57 -7.15 -18.36
CA VAL A 5 -21.35 -6.36 -18.13
C VAL A 5 -20.99 -5.62 -19.42
N ALA A 6 -20.99 -4.29 -19.36
CA ALA A 6 -20.78 -3.45 -20.53
C ALA A 6 -19.31 -3.50 -20.92
N LYS A 7 -18.98 -4.22 -21.99
CA LYS A 7 -17.60 -4.31 -22.50
C LYS A 7 -17.13 -2.93 -22.96
N ILE A 8 -16.13 -2.38 -22.28
CA ILE A 8 -15.53 -1.10 -22.64
C ILE A 8 -14.89 -1.16 -24.04
N GLY A 9 -15.20 -0.20 -24.91
CA GLY A 9 -14.60 -0.07 -26.25
C GLY A 9 -13.35 0.80 -26.25
N SER A 10 -13.33 1.80 -25.37
CA SER A 10 -12.36 2.90 -25.27
C SER A 10 -12.01 3.19 -23.81
N PHE A 11 -11.04 4.09 -23.57
CA PHE A 11 -10.78 4.61 -22.23
C PHE A 11 -11.98 5.42 -21.69
N SER A 12 -12.70 6.16 -22.55
CA SER A 12 -13.88 6.93 -22.14
C SER A 12 -15.02 6.07 -21.59
N ASP A 13 -15.17 4.83 -22.07
CA ASP A 13 -16.17 3.90 -21.52
C ASP A 13 -15.76 3.41 -20.12
N TRP A 14 -14.45 3.26 -19.87
CA TRP A 14 -13.90 2.91 -18.56
C TRP A 14 -14.03 4.06 -17.56
N VAL A 15 -13.84 5.32 -17.99
CA VAL A 15 -14.11 6.50 -17.14
C VAL A 15 -15.55 6.53 -16.64
N GLY A 16 -16.52 6.13 -17.49
CA GLY A 16 -17.92 5.98 -17.06
C GLY A 16 -18.10 4.94 -15.95
N LEU A 17 -17.44 3.77 -16.06
CA LEU A 17 -17.44 2.75 -15.01
C LEU A 17 -16.75 3.23 -13.73
N PHE A 18 -15.68 4.01 -13.83
CA PHE A 18 -14.99 4.60 -12.69
C PHE A 18 -15.87 5.63 -11.96
N ASP A 19 -16.58 6.48 -12.70
CA ASP A 19 -17.54 7.42 -12.12
C ASP A 19 -18.71 6.72 -11.43
N ASP A 20 -19.22 5.61 -12.00
CA ASP A 20 -20.26 4.82 -11.35
C ASP A 20 -19.73 4.06 -10.12
N TRP A 21 -18.53 3.48 -10.17
CA TRP A 21 -17.85 2.89 -9.01
C TRP A 21 -17.68 3.92 -7.86
N ARG A 22 -17.21 5.14 -8.15
CA ARG A 22 -17.09 6.22 -7.14
C ARG A 22 -18.41 6.55 -6.44
N LYS A 23 -19.54 6.46 -7.16
CA LYS A 23 -20.89 6.64 -6.60
C LYS A 23 -21.31 5.43 -5.76
N GLU A 24 -21.13 4.21 -6.27
CA GLU A 24 -21.48 2.95 -5.60
C GLU A 24 -20.75 2.80 -4.25
N ILE A 25 -19.47 3.12 -4.20
CA ILE A 25 -18.69 3.00 -2.95
C ILE A 25 -18.88 4.18 -2.00
N GLY A 26 -19.55 5.27 -2.42
CA GLY A 26 -19.95 6.39 -1.57
C GLY A 26 -18.90 7.48 -1.33
N VAL A 27 -17.77 7.47 -2.04
CA VAL A 27 -16.67 8.44 -1.82
C VAL A 27 -16.82 9.75 -2.62
N ASN A 28 -17.83 9.87 -3.47
CA ASN A 28 -18.03 10.99 -4.39
C ASN A 28 -18.60 12.27 -3.73
N GLN A 29 -17.93 12.77 -2.68
CA GLN A 29 -18.21 14.04 -2.00
C GLN A 29 -17.77 15.24 -2.87
N ASP A 30 -18.16 16.47 -2.50
CA ASP A 30 -17.85 17.71 -3.26
C ASP A 30 -16.35 17.84 -3.60
N ASP A 31 -15.46 17.65 -2.61
CA ASP A 31 -13.99 17.72 -2.79
C ASP A 31 -13.44 16.65 -3.78
N VAL A 32 -14.13 15.51 -3.94
CA VAL A 32 -13.72 14.36 -4.79
C VAL A 32 -14.38 14.41 -6.17
N SER A 33 -15.64 14.82 -6.22
CA SER A 33 -16.44 14.92 -7.44
C SER A 33 -16.00 16.07 -8.34
N SER A 34 -15.43 17.13 -7.76
CA SER A 34 -14.85 18.27 -8.47
C SER A 34 -13.40 18.06 -8.93
N PHE A 35 -12.75 16.95 -8.52
CA PHE A 35 -11.37 16.65 -8.92
C PHE A 35 -11.30 16.10 -10.36
N HIS A 36 -10.34 16.60 -11.15
CA HIS A 36 -10.07 16.11 -12.50
C HIS A 36 -8.99 15.03 -12.48
N PHE A 37 -9.33 13.82 -12.93
CA PHE A 37 -8.41 12.69 -12.98
C PHE A 37 -7.65 12.65 -14.30
N ASP A 38 -6.32 12.68 -14.20
CA ASP A 38 -5.37 12.69 -15.31
C ASP A 38 -4.34 11.56 -15.17
N THR A 39 -3.78 11.09 -16.29
CA THR A 39 -2.63 10.17 -16.29
C THR A 39 -1.32 10.96 -16.13
N LEU A 40 -0.72 10.92 -14.94
CA LEU A 40 0.50 11.66 -14.65
C LEU A 40 1.73 10.74 -14.70
N TYR A 41 2.63 11.01 -15.64
CA TYR A 41 3.81 10.18 -15.89
C TYR A 41 5.11 10.91 -15.53
N GLY A 42 5.96 10.23 -14.76
CA GLY A 42 7.30 10.69 -14.42
C GLY A 42 8.34 10.35 -15.49
N ALA A 43 9.60 10.62 -15.19
CA ALA A 43 10.73 10.18 -16.01
C ALA A 43 11.20 8.78 -15.58
N VAL A 44 11.80 8.04 -16.52
CA VAL A 44 12.73 6.94 -16.18
C VAL A 44 14.11 7.55 -15.88
N GLU A 45 14.87 6.96 -14.97
CA GLU A 45 16.22 7.46 -14.61
C GLU A 45 17.26 7.25 -15.72
N THR A 46 17.05 6.21 -16.53
CA THR A 46 17.82 5.91 -17.74
C THR A 46 16.92 5.23 -18.75
N ASP A 47 17.24 5.38 -20.03
CA ASP A 47 16.58 4.68 -21.13
C ASP A 47 16.93 3.18 -21.19
N ASP A 48 17.99 2.74 -20.50
CA ASP A 48 18.52 1.39 -20.59
C ASP A 48 18.01 0.50 -19.44
N ILE A 49 17.97 -0.80 -19.68
CA ILE A 49 17.58 -1.83 -18.70
C ILE A 49 18.75 -2.02 -17.73
N GLN A 50 18.48 -1.92 -16.43
CA GLN A 50 19.52 -1.83 -15.38
C GLN A 50 19.88 -3.19 -14.76
N PHE A 51 19.04 -4.22 -14.89
CA PHE A 51 19.20 -5.54 -14.26
C PHE A 51 18.58 -6.66 -15.13
N GLY A 52 18.73 -7.91 -14.71
CA GLY A 52 18.26 -9.09 -15.46
C GLY A 52 19.05 -9.38 -16.75
N SER A 53 18.60 -10.38 -17.52
CA SER A 53 19.26 -10.84 -18.75
C SER A 53 19.20 -9.86 -19.92
N TYR A 54 18.45 -8.76 -19.77
CA TYR A 54 18.33 -7.69 -20.77
C TYR A 54 19.13 -6.42 -20.39
N LYS A 55 19.92 -6.46 -19.31
CA LYS A 55 20.77 -5.35 -18.85
C LYS A 55 21.62 -4.77 -19.98
N GLY A 56 21.69 -3.43 -20.06
CA GLY A 56 22.44 -2.71 -21.11
C GLY A 56 21.76 -2.65 -22.48
N ARG A 57 20.51 -3.11 -22.62
CA ARG A 57 19.66 -2.85 -23.80
C ARG A 57 18.68 -1.71 -23.49
N ARG A 58 18.18 -1.05 -24.53
CA ARG A 58 17.08 -0.07 -24.42
C ARG A 58 15.84 -0.70 -23.76
N LYS A 59 15.18 0.05 -22.87
CA LYS A 59 13.85 -0.28 -22.32
C LYS A 59 12.81 -0.36 -23.44
N TRP A 60 11.73 -1.10 -23.18
CA TRP A 60 10.61 -1.30 -24.08
C TRP A 60 9.58 -0.18 -23.92
N GLU A 61 9.33 0.57 -24.99
CA GLU A 61 8.32 1.63 -25.07
C GLU A 61 6.93 1.09 -25.42
N ASN A 62 6.83 -0.11 -25.98
CA ASN A 62 5.56 -0.72 -26.33
C ASN A 62 5.62 -2.25 -26.29
N ILE A 63 4.45 -2.87 -26.18
CA ILE A 63 4.32 -4.31 -25.93
C ILE A 63 4.90 -5.21 -27.05
N ARG A 64 5.10 -4.67 -28.27
CA ARG A 64 5.69 -5.42 -29.40
C ARG A 64 7.21 -5.59 -29.26
N GLN A 65 7.87 -4.78 -28.43
CA GLN A 65 9.29 -4.88 -28.13
C GLN A 65 9.57 -5.90 -27.00
N VAL A 66 8.56 -6.26 -26.21
CA VAL A 66 8.65 -7.28 -25.16
C VAL A 66 8.75 -8.67 -25.81
N PRO A 67 9.87 -9.41 -25.66
CA PRO A 67 10.17 -10.56 -26.53
C PRO A 67 9.18 -11.72 -26.54
N THR A 68 8.69 -12.18 -25.37
CA THR A 68 7.84 -13.39 -25.27
C THR A 68 6.45 -13.06 -24.76
N GLN A 69 5.48 -13.97 -24.98
CA GLN A 69 4.13 -13.80 -24.43
C GLN A 69 4.13 -13.85 -22.90
N GLN A 70 4.87 -14.78 -22.29
CA GLN A 70 5.00 -14.90 -20.83
C GLN A 70 5.51 -13.61 -20.17
N MET A 71 6.44 -12.89 -20.81
CA MET A 71 6.92 -11.59 -20.32
C MET A 71 5.83 -10.51 -20.41
N ARG A 72 4.98 -10.54 -21.45
CA ARG A 72 3.82 -9.64 -21.58
C ARG A 72 2.75 -9.97 -20.55
N ASP A 73 2.45 -11.24 -20.33
CA ASP A 73 1.47 -11.69 -19.32
C ASP A 73 1.95 -11.33 -17.91
N ALA A 74 3.25 -11.47 -17.61
CA ALA A 74 3.83 -11.06 -16.34
C ALA A 74 3.81 -9.54 -16.13
N LEU A 75 4.10 -8.73 -17.16
CA LEU A 75 3.93 -7.28 -17.10
C LEU A 75 2.48 -6.89 -16.83
N MET A 76 1.52 -7.52 -17.52
CA MET A 76 0.09 -7.28 -17.33
C MET A 76 -0.32 -7.62 -15.88
N ASN A 77 0.10 -8.77 -15.36
CA ASN A 77 -0.20 -9.18 -13.99
C ASN A 77 0.39 -8.21 -12.95
N MET A 78 1.62 -7.72 -13.12
CA MET A 78 2.19 -6.73 -12.21
C MET A 78 1.38 -5.42 -12.20
N ILE A 79 0.93 -4.95 -13.36
CA ILE A 79 0.08 -3.75 -13.48
C ILE A 79 -1.30 -3.98 -12.86
N VAL A 80 -1.89 -5.18 -13.03
CA VAL A 80 -3.21 -5.51 -12.44
C VAL A 80 -3.15 -5.66 -10.93
N TYR A 81 -2.10 -6.28 -10.38
CA TYR A 81 -1.96 -6.43 -8.92
C TYR A 81 -1.67 -5.08 -8.24
N GLN A 82 -0.86 -4.20 -8.85
CA GLN A 82 -0.67 -2.83 -8.37
C GLN A 82 -1.94 -1.98 -8.55
N GLY A 83 -2.65 -2.09 -9.69
CA GLY A 83 -3.88 -1.33 -9.89
C GLY A 83 -5.03 -1.74 -8.96
N ASP A 84 -5.05 -2.98 -8.46
CA ASP A 84 -6.12 -3.48 -7.59
C ASP A 84 -6.00 -2.96 -6.15
N THR A 85 -4.79 -2.66 -5.68
CA THR A 85 -4.55 -2.15 -4.32
C THR A 85 -5.09 -0.74 -4.13
N GLU A 86 -4.94 0.11 -5.15
CA GLU A 86 -5.29 1.53 -5.06
C GLU A 86 -6.83 1.75 -5.07
N PHE A 87 -7.59 0.88 -5.73
CA PHE A 87 -9.06 0.89 -5.59
C PHE A 87 -9.53 0.24 -4.29
N ALA A 88 -8.76 -0.72 -3.76
CA ALA A 88 -9.07 -1.38 -2.50
C ALA A 88 -8.85 -0.47 -1.28
N SER A 89 -7.75 0.29 -1.24
CA SER A 89 -7.46 1.20 -0.12
C SER A 89 -8.58 2.23 0.06
N VAL A 90 -9.07 2.79 -1.06
CA VAL A 90 -10.25 3.69 -1.10
C VAL A 90 -11.52 3.01 -0.58
N GLU A 91 -11.78 1.76 -0.97
CA GLU A 91 -12.94 0.97 -0.50
C GLU A 91 -12.87 0.62 0.99
N GLN A 92 -11.68 0.33 1.51
CA GLN A 92 -11.45 0.03 2.93
C GLN A 92 -11.64 1.29 3.79
N GLN A 93 -11.16 2.45 3.32
CA GLN A 93 -11.12 3.71 4.06
C GLN A 93 -12.44 4.52 4.00
N ARG A 94 -13.38 4.17 3.11
CA ARG A 94 -14.57 4.99 2.75
C ARG A 94 -15.44 5.52 3.89
N ASN A 95 -15.52 4.80 5.01
CA ASN A 95 -16.39 5.16 6.14
C ASN A 95 -15.76 6.18 7.11
N LEU A 96 -14.48 6.51 6.95
CA LEU A 96 -13.73 7.32 7.93
C LEU A 96 -14.14 8.80 7.94
N PHE A 97 -14.71 9.32 6.85
CA PHE A 97 -15.11 10.74 6.72
C PHE A 97 -16.03 11.22 7.85
N GLU A 98 -17.00 10.40 8.26
CA GLU A 98 -17.99 10.74 9.30
C GLU A 98 -17.39 10.83 10.71
N SER A 99 -16.19 10.28 10.91
CA SER A 99 -15.51 10.16 12.21
C SER A 99 -14.20 10.95 12.29
N ALA A 100 -13.94 11.83 11.33
CA ALA A 100 -12.70 12.59 11.23
C ALA A 100 -12.41 13.44 12.49
N PRO A 101 -11.23 13.34 13.12
CA PRO A 101 -10.91 14.10 14.33
C PRO A 101 -10.73 15.61 14.09
N SER A 102 -10.49 16.04 12.85
CA SER A 102 -10.48 17.45 12.44
C SER A 102 -10.79 17.57 10.93
N ASP A 103 -11.13 18.77 10.45
CA ASP A 103 -11.26 19.00 9.00
C ASP A 103 -9.91 18.86 8.27
N TRP A 104 -8.77 19.09 8.95
CA TRP A 104 -7.46 18.81 8.37
C TRP A 104 -7.27 17.31 8.13
N ASP A 105 -7.65 16.48 9.10
CA ASP A 105 -7.57 15.02 8.98
C ASP A 105 -8.56 14.50 7.93
N ARG A 106 -9.79 15.05 7.88
CA ARG A 106 -10.76 14.78 6.80
C ARG A 106 -10.17 15.09 5.43
N ARG A 107 -9.56 16.28 5.26
CA ARG A 107 -8.92 16.70 4.00
C ARG A 107 -7.70 15.87 3.64
N ALA A 108 -6.95 15.37 4.63
CA ALA A 108 -5.84 14.45 4.41
C ALA A 108 -6.33 13.10 3.88
N LEU A 109 -7.40 12.54 4.45
CA LEU A 109 -8.09 11.36 3.93
C LEU A 109 -8.64 11.59 2.52
N THR A 110 -9.33 12.72 2.27
CA THR A 110 -9.79 13.10 0.93
C THR A 110 -8.65 13.10 -0.08
N ARG A 111 -7.49 13.66 0.30
CA ARG A 111 -6.30 13.67 -0.54
C ARG A 111 -5.79 12.27 -0.85
N VAL A 112 -5.58 11.42 0.17
CA VAL A 112 -5.12 10.02 -0.04
C VAL A 112 -6.07 9.32 -1.01
N MET A 113 -7.39 9.39 -0.79
CA MET A 113 -8.35 8.75 -1.71
C MET A 113 -8.28 9.29 -3.15
N ILE A 114 -8.11 10.59 -3.34
CA ILE A 114 -7.93 11.18 -4.69
C ILE A 114 -6.63 10.70 -5.34
N GLU A 115 -5.54 10.62 -4.58
CA GLU A 115 -4.24 10.21 -5.08
C GLU A 115 -4.26 8.71 -5.45
N GLU A 116 -4.84 7.85 -4.61
CA GLU A 116 -5.05 6.41 -4.87
C GLU A 116 -6.01 6.13 -6.04
N MET A 117 -7.12 6.86 -6.15
CA MET A 117 -8.01 6.73 -7.32
C MET A 117 -7.29 7.06 -8.63
N ARG A 118 -6.36 8.03 -8.60
CA ARG A 118 -5.52 8.37 -9.75
C ARG A 118 -4.39 7.34 -9.98
N HIS A 119 -3.86 6.72 -8.92
CA HIS A 119 -2.95 5.57 -9.02
C HIS A 119 -3.60 4.41 -9.80
N GLY A 120 -4.82 4.02 -9.41
CA GLY A 120 -5.60 3.00 -10.11
C GLY A 120 -5.95 3.39 -11.55
N TRP A 121 -6.32 4.65 -11.80
CA TRP A 121 -6.55 5.23 -13.13
C TRP A 121 -5.33 5.11 -14.05
N GLN A 122 -4.14 5.43 -13.54
CA GLN A 122 -2.88 5.32 -14.30
C GLN A 122 -2.55 3.87 -14.69
N MET A 123 -2.79 2.91 -13.78
CA MET A 123 -2.64 1.48 -14.08
C MET A 123 -3.68 1.00 -15.11
N CYS A 124 -4.93 1.47 -15.01
CA CYS A 124 -5.97 1.17 -16.00
C CYS A 124 -5.64 1.73 -17.40
N ALA A 125 -5.10 2.94 -17.48
CA ALA A 125 -4.64 3.52 -18.74
C ALA A 125 -3.52 2.67 -19.38
N LEU A 126 -2.51 2.26 -18.60
CA LEU A 126 -1.44 1.36 -19.08
C LEU A 126 -1.99 0.05 -19.65
N LEU A 127 -3.00 -0.55 -18.99
CA LEU A 127 -3.65 -1.76 -19.49
C LEU A 127 -4.41 -1.50 -20.81
N ILE A 128 -5.24 -0.47 -20.84
CA ILE A 128 -6.14 -0.16 -21.96
C ILE A 128 -5.35 0.20 -23.23
N ASP A 129 -4.25 0.95 -23.10
CA ASP A 129 -3.44 1.43 -24.21
C ASP A 129 -2.44 0.38 -24.73
N PHE A 130 -1.76 -0.35 -23.84
CA PHE A 130 -0.65 -1.25 -24.23
C PHE A 130 -1.04 -2.72 -24.33
N PHE A 131 -2.13 -3.17 -23.69
CA PHE A 131 -2.54 -4.59 -23.63
C PHE A 131 -3.89 -4.85 -24.32
N GLY A 132 -4.49 -3.83 -24.94
CA GLY A 132 -5.64 -3.95 -25.84
C GLY A 132 -6.85 -4.62 -25.20
N SER A 133 -7.42 -5.63 -25.86
CA SER A 133 -8.63 -6.31 -25.37
C SER A 133 -8.46 -7.02 -24.03
N SER A 134 -7.28 -7.58 -23.74
CA SER A 134 -7.01 -8.22 -22.44
C SER A 134 -6.88 -7.16 -21.34
N GLY A 135 -6.11 -6.10 -21.59
CA GLY A 135 -5.96 -5.00 -20.64
C GLY A 135 -7.28 -4.31 -20.31
N LYS A 136 -8.16 -4.11 -21.30
CA LYS A 136 -9.53 -3.61 -21.10
C LYS A 136 -10.35 -4.49 -20.15
N VAL A 137 -10.26 -5.81 -20.28
CA VAL A 137 -10.97 -6.74 -19.38
C VAL A 137 -10.43 -6.67 -17.94
N GLU A 138 -9.11 -6.57 -17.74
CA GLU A 138 -8.57 -6.46 -16.38
C GLU A 138 -8.78 -5.08 -15.75
N ALA A 139 -8.73 -3.99 -16.54
CA ALA A 139 -9.09 -2.64 -16.11
C ALA A 139 -10.56 -2.53 -15.68
N GLN A 140 -11.46 -3.24 -16.37
CA GLN A 140 -12.86 -3.38 -15.99
C GLN A 140 -13.01 -4.16 -14.68
N LYS A 141 -12.38 -5.34 -14.54
CA LYS A 141 -12.44 -6.17 -13.32
C LYS A 141 -11.96 -5.46 -12.05
N MET A 142 -10.99 -4.54 -12.16
CA MET A 142 -10.53 -3.73 -11.01
C MET A 142 -11.62 -2.80 -10.45
N LEU A 143 -12.63 -2.45 -11.25
CA LEU A 143 -13.82 -1.71 -10.82
C LEU A 143 -15.02 -2.62 -10.51
N GLU A 144 -14.90 -3.94 -10.70
CA GLU A 144 -15.94 -4.93 -10.39
C GLU A 144 -15.71 -5.61 -9.03
N ARG A 145 -14.45 -5.79 -8.61
CA ARG A 145 -14.09 -6.34 -7.29
C ARG A 145 -14.45 -5.36 -6.16
N ARG A 146 -14.84 -5.87 -4.99
CA ARG A 146 -15.06 -5.10 -3.75
C ARG A 146 -14.26 -5.65 -2.57
N ALA A 147 -13.52 -4.79 -1.87
CA ALA A 147 -12.77 -5.15 -0.65
C ALA A 147 -13.71 -5.70 0.45
N PHE A 148 -14.85 -5.03 0.66
CA PHE A 148 -15.87 -5.42 1.63
C PHE A 148 -16.71 -6.65 1.23
N GLU A 149 -16.45 -7.25 0.07
CA GLU A 149 -16.99 -8.57 -0.33
C GLU A 149 -15.88 -9.65 -0.37
N ASN A 150 -14.68 -9.33 0.14
CA ASN A 150 -13.47 -10.17 0.14
C ASN A 150 -13.05 -10.64 -1.27
N GLN A 151 -13.07 -9.73 -2.24
CA GLN A 151 -12.78 -10.03 -3.65
C GLN A 151 -11.43 -9.48 -4.16
N ARG A 152 -10.75 -8.59 -3.42
CA ARG A 152 -9.48 -7.97 -3.84
C ARG A 152 -8.35 -8.98 -3.83
N LEU A 153 -7.39 -8.83 -4.75
CA LEU A 153 -6.41 -9.84 -5.11
C LEU A 153 -5.36 -10.15 -4.01
N LEU A 154 -5.24 -9.30 -2.99
CA LEU A 154 -4.29 -9.43 -1.89
C LEU A 154 -5.01 -9.35 -0.54
N GLY A 155 -4.69 -10.26 0.38
CA GLY A 155 -5.44 -10.46 1.63
C GLY A 155 -5.58 -9.20 2.50
N THR A 156 -4.48 -8.46 2.71
CA THR A 156 -4.42 -7.19 3.47
C THR A 156 -5.42 -6.14 2.95
N PHE A 157 -5.73 -6.17 1.66
CA PHE A 157 -6.62 -5.24 0.97
C PHE A 157 -8.11 -5.65 1.04
N ASN A 158 -8.43 -6.71 1.80
CA ASN A 158 -9.78 -7.08 2.21
C ASN A 158 -9.99 -6.95 3.74
N VAL A 159 -9.03 -6.38 4.49
CA VAL A 159 -9.11 -6.21 5.94
C VAL A 159 -9.74 -4.85 6.28
N ASP A 160 -10.71 -4.82 7.19
CA ASP A 160 -11.39 -3.56 7.57
C ASP A 160 -10.44 -2.48 8.12
N ILE A 161 -10.70 -1.23 7.70
CA ILE A 161 -10.14 0.02 8.22
C ILE A 161 -11.32 0.86 8.75
N ASP A 162 -11.82 0.50 9.93
CA ASP A 162 -13.07 1.03 10.48
C ASP A 162 -12.90 2.19 11.49
N ASN A 163 -11.66 2.61 11.72
CA ASN A 163 -11.31 3.64 12.70
C ASN A 163 -10.01 4.37 12.32
N TRP A 164 -9.78 5.54 12.91
CA TRP A 164 -8.64 6.38 12.53
C TRP A 164 -7.28 5.87 13.01
N LEU A 165 -7.22 4.97 14.01
CA LEU A 165 -5.97 4.32 14.40
C LEU A 165 -5.57 3.25 13.37
N ASP A 166 -6.54 2.50 12.84
CA ASP A 166 -6.32 1.66 11.66
C ASP A 166 -5.82 2.51 10.49
N PHE A 167 -6.46 3.64 10.16
CA PHE A 167 -6.02 4.52 9.07
C PHE A 167 -4.58 5.02 9.22
N PHE A 168 -4.21 5.58 10.37
CA PHE A 168 -2.84 6.08 10.56
C PHE A 168 -1.79 4.95 10.62
N THR A 169 -2.18 3.75 11.04
CA THR A 169 -1.27 2.59 11.05
C THR A 169 -1.14 1.97 9.66
N TYR A 170 -2.25 1.84 8.93
CA TYR A 170 -2.27 1.42 7.53
C TYR A 170 -1.41 2.34 6.68
N THR A 171 -1.65 3.65 6.75
CA THR A 171 -0.91 4.62 5.91
C THR A 171 0.57 4.75 6.25
N ASP A 172 1.04 4.36 7.45
CA ASP A 172 2.48 4.32 7.77
C ASP A 172 3.17 2.99 7.38
N PHE A 173 2.42 1.90 7.13
CA PHE A 173 2.98 0.54 7.00
C PHE A 173 2.48 -0.29 5.80
N VAL A 174 1.25 -0.12 5.32
CA VAL A 174 0.73 -0.79 4.11
C VAL A 174 1.08 0.03 2.87
N ASP A 175 0.82 1.33 2.86
CA ASP A 175 1.26 2.27 1.80
C ASP A 175 2.80 2.30 1.69
N ARG A 176 3.50 1.93 2.78
CA ARG A 176 4.95 1.71 2.77
C ARG A 176 5.37 0.41 2.09
N ASP A 177 4.54 -0.63 2.06
CA ASP A 177 4.73 -1.72 1.09
C ASP A 177 4.52 -1.18 -0.33
N GLY A 178 3.47 -0.38 -0.57
CA GLY A 178 3.22 0.32 -1.83
C GLY A 178 4.47 1.06 -2.35
N LYS A 179 5.09 1.91 -1.52
CA LYS A 179 6.40 2.55 -1.78
C LYS A 179 7.47 1.54 -2.23
N PHE A 180 7.58 0.39 -1.56
CA PHE A 180 8.54 -0.65 -1.94
C PHE A 180 8.20 -1.31 -3.28
N GLN A 181 6.92 -1.65 -3.54
CA GLN A 181 6.47 -2.20 -4.82
C GLN A 181 6.73 -1.23 -5.97
N LEU A 182 6.33 0.04 -5.81
CA LEU A 182 6.49 1.10 -6.79
C LEU A 182 7.97 1.41 -7.09
N GLN A 183 8.84 1.44 -6.07
CA GLN A 183 10.29 1.62 -6.24
C GLN A 183 10.93 0.42 -6.96
N MET A 184 10.53 -0.82 -6.66
CA MET A 184 11.01 -2.00 -7.40
C MET A 184 10.54 -2.02 -8.87
N LEU A 185 9.34 -1.50 -9.16
CA LEU A 185 8.77 -1.40 -10.51
C LEU A 185 9.24 -0.17 -11.30
N LYS A 186 9.73 0.88 -10.64
CA LYS A 186 10.30 2.10 -11.25
C LYS A 186 11.41 1.80 -12.25
N TYR A 187 12.22 0.80 -11.93
CA TYR A 187 13.37 0.37 -12.73
C TYR A 187 13.01 -0.55 -13.89
N SER A 188 11.72 -0.86 -14.09
CA SER A 188 11.23 -1.84 -15.08
C SER A 188 11.82 -1.67 -16.47
N SER A 189 12.02 -2.79 -17.14
CA SER A 189 12.37 -2.91 -18.54
C SER A 189 11.25 -2.43 -19.46
N PHE A 190 10.02 -2.29 -18.99
CA PHE A 190 8.92 -1.63 -19.69
C PHE A 190 8.80 -0.16 -19.24
N ALA A 191 9.22 0.77 -20.10
CA ALA A 191 9.34 2.19 -19.76
C ALA A 191 8.01 2.86 -19.34
N PRO A 192 6.84 2.60 -19.96
CA PRO A 192 5.57 3.19 -19.53
C PRO A 192 5.20 2.88 -18.06
N LEU A 193 5.47 1.66 -17.59
CA LEU A 193 5.27 1.29 -16.19
C LEU A 193 6.25 2.04 -15.26
N GLY A 194 7.54 2.06 -15.61
CA GLY A 194 8.55 2.79 -14.84
C GLY A 194 8.26 4.30 -14.74
N ARG A 195 7.68 4.92 -15.78
CA ARG A 195 7.21 6.31 -15.73
C ARG A 195 6.04 6.49 -14.76
N SER A 196 5.07 5.57 -14.75
CA SER A 196 3.90 5.63 -13.87
C SER A 196 4.31 5.60 -12.40
N THR A 197 5.11 4.59 -12.00
CA THR A 197 5.52 4.47 -10.60
C THR A 197 6.51 5.57 -10.19
N SER A 198 7.34 6.09 -11.10
CA SER A 198 8.15 7.32 -10.90
C SER A 198 7.33 8.58 -10.59
N TYR A 199 6.04 8.62 -10.92
CA TYR A 199 5.14 9.68 -10.51
C TYR A 199 4.49 9.36 -9.17
N MET A 200 3.87 8.18 -9.04
CA MET A 200 3.14 7.73 -7.84
C MET A 200 4.00 7.78 -6.56
N LEU A 201 5.29 7.45 -6.64
CA LEU A 201 6.25 7.60 -5.53
C LEU A 201 6.34 9.03 -4.94
N ARG A 202 5.86 10.05 -5.66
CA ARG A 202 5.77 11.45 -5.20
C ARG A 202 4.52 11.73 -4.37
N GLU A 203 3.45 10.98 -4.61
CA GLU A 203 2.21 10.99 -3.83
C GLU A 203 2.28 10.07 -2.61
N GLU A 204 2.93 8.91 -2.72
CA GLU A 204 3.18 7.99 -1.59
C GLU A 204 3.85 8.70 -0.39
N ALA A 205 4.67 9.71 -0.70
CA ALA A 205 5.32 10.63 0.24
C ALA A 205 4.34 11.50 1.06
N PHE A 206 3.10 11.69 0.60
CA PHE A 206 1.99 12.24 1.36
C PHE A 206 1.33 11.18 2.24
N HIS A 207 1.04 10.00 1.70
CA HIS A 207 0.30 8.93 2.39
C HIS A 207 1.06 8.48 3.65
N MET A 208 2.30 8.01 3.47
CA MET A 208 3.25 7.67 4.54
C MET A 208 3.50 8.82 5.52
N GLY A 209 3.49 10.05 5.02
CA GLY A 209 3.66 11.26 5.86
C GLY A 209 2.44 11.55 6.75
N THR A 210 1.26 11.10 6.34
CA THR A 210 -0.01 11.25 7.08
C THR A 210 -0.12 10.20 8.17
N GLY A 211 0.23 8.94 7.87
CA GLY A 211 0.29 7.87 8.87
C GLY A 211 1.29 8.16 9.99
N ASN A 212 2.55 8.45 9.63
CA ASN A 212 3.62 8.67 10.61
C ASN A 212 3.34 9.90 11.52
N ASP A 213 2.79 10.98 10.95
CA ASP A 213 2.40 12.17 11.72
C ASP A 213 1.15 11.95 12.58
N GLY A 214 0.16 11.20 12.08
CA GLY A 214 -1.02 10.81 12.84
C GLY A 214 -0.66 9.95 14.05
N LEU A 215 0.13 8.89 13.85
CA LEU A 215 0.65 8.06 14.95
C LEU A 215 1.43 8.88 15.97
N ARG A 216 2.30 9.80 15.53
CA ARG A 216 3.00 10.74 16.42
C ARG A 216 2.01 11.59 17.23
N ARG A 217 1.01 12.20 16.59
CA ARG A 217 0.02 13.07 17.24
C ARG A 217 -0.86 12.33 18.24
N VAL A 218 -1.10 11.03 18.05
CA VAL A 218 -1.79 10.17 19.04
C VAL A 218 -0.88 9.84 20.22
N VAL A 219 0.38 9.47 19.98
CA VAL A 219 1.34 9.20 21.07
C VAL A 219 1.59 10.44 21.92
N GLU A 220 1.79 11.60 21.29
CA GLU A 220 1.98 12.87 21.99
C GLU A 220 0.74 13.35 22.77
N ALA A 221 -0.46 12.88 22.42
CA ALA A 221 -1.67 13.08 23.21
C ALA A 221 -1.72 12.09 24.39
N GLY A 222 -1.39 10.81 24.15
CA GLY A 222 -1.25 9.79 25.17
C GLY A 222 -2.55 9.42 25.90
N VAL A 223 -3.68 9.52 25.19
CA VAL A 223 -5.02 9.11 25.67
C VAL A 223 -5.31 7.65 25.30
N ILE A 224 -5.01 7.24 24.07
CA ILE A 224 -5.15 5.84 23.65
C ILE A 224 -4.03 5.01 24.31
N PRO A 225 -4.34 3.92 25.03
CA PRO A 225 -3.32 3.13 25.73
C PRO A 225 -2.23 2.55 24.81
N ARG A 226 -0.95 2.56 25.25
CA ARG A 226 0.17 1.95 24.51
C ARG A 226 -0.05 0.46 24.21
N TRP A 227 -0.65 -0.31 25.11
CA TRP A 227 -0.96 -1.71 24.82
C TRP A 227 -1.95 -1.85 23.65
N LEU A 228 -2.95 -0.96 23.57
CA LEU A 228 -3.97 -0.95 22.52
C LEU A 228 -3.35 -0.52 21.18
N MET A 229 -2.59 0.58 21.16
CA MET A 229 -1.86 1.00 19.95
C MET A 229 -0.82 -0.03 19.47
N GLN A 230 -0.21 -0.84 20.35
CA GLN A 230 0.71 -1.91 19.95
C GLN A 230 -0.03 -3.05 19.22
N LYS A 231 -1.27 -3.37 19.62
CA LYS A 231 -2.12 -4.34 18.88
C LYS A 231 -2.34 -3.90 17.43
N TYR A 232 -2.55 -2.61 17.18
CA TYR A 232 -2.72 -2.09 15.81
C TYR A 232 -1.40 -2.09 15.02
N LEU A 233 -0.25 -1.77 15.63
CA LEU A 233 1.06 -2.00 15.00
C LEU A 233 1.24 -3.46 14.61
N ASN A 234 0.91 -4.38 15.51
CA ASN A 234 1.03 -5.81 15.31
C ASN A 234 0.14 -6.30 14.15
N LYS A 235 -1.13 -5.85 14.07
CA LYS A 235 -2.07 -6.13 12.96
C LYS A 235 -1.44 -5.78 11.61
N TRP A 236 -1.10 -4.50 11.39
CA TRP A 236 -0.75 -4.05 10.05
C TRP A 236 0.68 -4.38 9.65
N ILE A 237 1.67 -4.28 10.55
CA ILE A 237 3.06 -4.57 10.18
C ILE A 237 3.23 -6.06 9.82
N SER A 238 2.54 -6.98 10.53
CA SER A 238 2.55 -8.40 10.16
C SER A 238 1.84 -8.67 8.83
N SER A 239 0.69 -8.01 8.60
CA SER A 239 -0.06 -8.12 7.34
C SER A 239 0.72 -7.56 6.14
N SER A 240 1.53 -6.51 6.31
CA SER A 240 2.44 -6.02 5.26
C SER A 240 3.57 -7.01 4.92
N TYR A 241 4.04 -7.84 5.87
CA TYR A 241 5.05 -8.86 5.54
C TYR A 241 4.55 -9.89 4.53
N ASP A 242 3.25 -10.16 4.47
CA ASP A 242 2.67 -11.09 3.50
C ASP A 242 2.57 -10.49 2.08
N LEU A 243 2.51 -9.17 1.93
CA LEU A 243 2.43 -8.49 0.62
C LEU A 243 3.66 -8.73 -0.27
N PHE A 244 4.83 -8.93 0.35
CA PHE A 244 6.06 -9.35 -0.35
C PHE A 244 5.97 -10.77 -0.96
N GLY A 245 4.92 -11.56 -0.72
CA GLY A 245 4.70 -12.86 -1.35
C GLY A 245 5.50 -14.01 -0.71
N THR A 246 5.58 -15.16 -1.38
CA THR A 246 6.36 -16.31 -0.89
C THR A 246 7.87 -16.02 -0.94
N ASP A 247 8.63 -16.50 0.04
CA ASP A 247 10.08 -16.27 0.19
C ASP A 247 10.82 -16.69 -1.09
N HIS A 248 10.69 -17.98 -1.43
CA HIS A 248 11.06 -18.51 -2.73
C HIS A 248 9.89 -18.31 -3.71
N SER A 249 10.14 -17.67 -4.85
CA SER A 249 9.10 -17.38 -5.84
C SER A 249 9.65 -17.37 -7.27
N SER A 250 9.25 -18.35 -8.07
CA SER A 250 9.57 -18.39 -9.49
C SER A 250 9.03 -17.16 -10.25
N SER A 251 7.94 -16.57 -9.78
CA SER A 251 7.39 -15.33 -10.35
C SER A 251 8.28 -14.12 -10.09
N ALA A 252 8.87 -14.00 -8.89
CA ALA A 252 9.85 -12.95 -8.58
C ALA A 252 11.16 -13.17 -9.35
N HIS A 253 11.68 -14.40 -9.34
CA HIS A 253 12.85 -14.83 -10.10
C HIS A 253 12.73 -14.42 -11.58
N TRP A 254 11.65 -14.82 -12.26
CA TRP A 254 11.46 -14.47 -13.68
C TRP A 254 11.19 -12.98 -13.91
N ALA A 255 10.47 -12.29 -13.02
CA ALA A 255 10.29 -10.84 -13.11
C ALA A 255 11.63 -10.09 -13.03
N TYR A 256 12.56 -10.54 -12.18
CA TYR A 256 13.91 -9.98 -12.12
C TYR A 256 14.74 -10.32 -13.36
N VAL A 257 14.76 -11.59 -13.79
CA VAL A 257 15.49 -12.06 -14.99
C VAL A 257 15.03 -11.32 -16.25
N TRP A 258 13.74 -10.99 -16.36
CA TRP A 258 13.17 -10.22 -17.47
C TRP A 258 13.31 -8.69 -17.33
N GLY A 259 13.96 -8.21 -16.25
CA GLY A 259 14.15 -6.80 -15.96
C GLY A 259 12.87 -6.06 -15.51
N ILE A 260 11.79 -6.76 -15.22
CA ILE A 260 10.46 -6.18 -14.97
C ILE A 260 10.38 -5.53 -13.58
N LYS A 261 10.95 -6.17 -12.56
CA LYS A 261 10.90 -5.75 -11.15
C LYS A 261 12.25 -6.06 -10.48
N GLY A 262 12.90 -5.03 -9.93
CA GLY A 262 14.23 -5.15 -9.31
C GLY A 262 14.16 -5.43 -7.80
N ARG A 263 15.31 -5.36 -7.12
CA ARG A 263 15.36 -5.08 -5.68
C ARG A 263 15.00 -3.61 -5.42
N TYR A 264 14.57 -3.30 -4.20
CA TYR A 264 14.26 -1.93 -3.76
C TYR A 264 15.44 -0.96 -3.94
N ASP A 265 16.65 -1.46 -3.72
CA ASP A 265 17.93 -0.75 -3.80
C ASP A 265 18.77 -1.13 -5.05
N GLU A 266 18.17 -1.74 -6.07
CA GLU A 266 18.87 -2.31 -7.23
C GLU A 266 19.92 -1.37 -7.90
N PRO A 267 19.71 -0.05 -8.05
CA PRO A 267 20.73 0.83 -8.62
C PRO A 267 21.95 1.07 -7.71
N GLN A 268 21.80 0.89 -6.40
CA GLN A 268 22.85 1.11 -5.38
C GLN A 268 23.49 -0.21 -4.91
N ASN A 269 22.86 -1.36 -5.18
CA ASN A 269 23.24 -2.64 -4.65
C ASN A 269 24.35 -3.32 -5.48
N GLU A 270 25.60 -3.18 -5.02
CA GLU A 270 26.80 -3.74 -5.68
C GLU A 270 26.83 -5.28 -5.71
N HIS A 271 26.00 -5.96 -4.91
CA HIS A 271 25.98 -7.41 -4.85
C HIS A 271 25.06 -8.01 -5.94
N THR A 272 25.45 -9.16 -6.48
CA THR A 272 24.56 -9.98 -7.31
C THR A 272 23.33 -10.40 -6.50
N ALA A 273 22.13 -10.20 -7.05
CA ALA A 273 20.89 -10.62 -6.41
C ALA A 273 20.83 -12.15 -6.29
N ASP A 274 20.47 -12.65 -5.11
CA ASP A 274 19.94 -14.01 -4.96
C ASP A 274 18.52 -14.02 -5.53
N LEU A 275 18.31 -14.78 -6.62
CA LEU A 275 17.05 -14.82 -7.35
C LEU A 275 15.97 -15.63 -6.63
N ASP A 276 16.36 -16.49 -5.69
CA ASP A 276 15.46 -17.36 -4.95
C ASP A 276 15.08 -16.74 -3.58
N ASP A 277 15.70 -15.64 -3.15
CA ASP A 277 15.38 -14.90 -1.91
C ASP A 277 14.83 -13.47 -2.15
N LEU A 278 14.68 -13.03 -3.40
CA LEU A 278 14.25 -11.65 -3.77
C LEU A 278 13.11 -11.08 -2.92
N ASN A 279 12.08 -11.88 -2.64
CA ASN A 279 10.92 -11.43 -1.87
C ASN A 279 11.24 -11.23 -0.38
N ASP A 280 12.03 -12.13 0.21
CA ASP A 280 12.41 -12.03 1.63
C ASP A 280 13.51 -10.97 1.84
N TYR A 281 14.42 -10.80 0.87
CA TYR A 281 15.38 -9.69 0.85
C TYR A 281 14.69 -8.32 0.97
N ASN A 282 13.70 -8.06 0.11
CA ASN A 282 12.96 -6.79 0.14
C ASN A 282 12.10 -6.67 1.42
N ARG A 283 11.53 -7.78 1.93
CA ARG A 283 10.82 -7.80 3.21
C ARG A 283 11.74 -7.45 4.40
N HIS A 284 13.00 -7.87 4.40
CA HIS A 284 13.97 -7.49 5.44
C HIS A 284 14.34 -6.00 5.37
N LEU A 285 14.48 -5.43 4.16
CA LEU A 285 14.66 -3.99 3.99
C LEU A 285 13.44 -3.19 4.52
N TYR A 286 12.22 -3.66 4.24
CA TYR A 286 10.99 -3.10 4.80
C TYR A 286 10.95 -3.22 6.33
N HIS A 287 11.23 -4.40 6.90
CA HIS A 287 11.28 -4.61 8.36
C HIS A 287 12.28 -3.66 9.06
N LYS A 288 13.44 -3.41 8.42
CA LYS A 288 14.44 -2.45 8.89
C LYS A 288 13.91 -1.00 8.86
N GLU A 289 13.22 -0.60 7.79
CA GLU A 289 12.63 0.74 7.69
C GLU A 289 11.55 0.97 8.76
N VAL A 290 10.58 0.05 8.88
CA VAL A 290 9.49 0.20 9.88
C VAL A 290 10.00 0.16 11.32
N SER A 291 11.05 -0.61 11.60
CA SER A 291 11.69 -0.60 12.92
C SER A 291 12.35 0.73 13.26
N GLY A 292 12.94 1.41 12.27
CA GLY A 292 13.42 2.79 12.42
C GLY A 292 12.30 3.81 12.68
N LEU A 293 11.08 3.54 12.20
CA LEU A 293 9.90 4.37 12.45
C LEU A 293 9.27 4.10 13.82
N VAL A 294 9.20 2.84 14.24
CA VAL A 294 8.71 2.47 15.59
C VAL A 294 9.66 3.00 16.67
N GLU A 295 10.99 2.94 16.47
CA GLU A 295 11.94 3.57 17.40
C GLU A 295 11.93 5.10 17.35
N ARG A 296 11.60 5.72 16.21
CA ARG A 296 11.29 7.16 16.19
C ARG A 296 10.00 7.47 16.97
N LEU A 297 8.98 6.62 16.85
CA LEU A 297 7.72 6.79 17.57
C LEU A 297 7.92 6.68 19.10
N ASN A 298 8.91 5.89 19.54
CA ASN A 298 9.35 5.83 20.94
C ASN A 298 9.96 7.14 21.46
N THR A 299 10.43 8.08 20.62
CA THR A 299 10.99 9.36 21.11
C THR A 299 9.93 10.35 21.59
N TYR A 300 8.64 10.07 21.31
CA TYR A 300 7.51 10.91 21.74
C TYR A 300 6.83 10.39 23.02
N LEU A 301 7.32 9.28 23.59
CA LEU A 301 6.83 8.71 24.85
C LEU A 301 7.22 9.57 26.06
N LYS A 302 6.40 9.52 27.10
CA LYS A 302 6.71 10.11 28.41
C LYS A 302 7.72 9.20 29.15
N PRO A 303 8.59 9.76 30.00
CA PRO A 303 9.55 8.97 30.78
C PRO A 303 8.86 7.85 31.60
N GLY A 304 9.24 6.60 31.34
CA GLY A 304 8.72 5.42 32.05
C GLY A 304 7.62 4.63 31.33
N GLU A 305 7.07 5.10 30.20
CA GLU A 305 6.11 4.33 29.40
C GLU A 305 6.81 3.13 28.70
N LYS A 306 6.15 1.95 28.58
CA LYS A 306 6.73 0.81 27.83
C LYS A 306 6.92 1.23 26.36
N LYS A 307 8.13 1.05 25.83
CA LYS A 307 8.43 1.19 24.40
C LYS A 307 7.51 0.33 23.52
N PHE A 308 7.22 0.86 22.34
CA PHE A 308 6.74 0.10 21.19
C PHE A 308 7.85 -0.77 20.59
N TYR A 309 7.46 -1.91 20.03
CA TYR A 309 8.31 -2.82 19.26
C TYR A 309 7.72 -3.09 17.87
N THR A 310 8.57 -3.47 16.91
CA THR A 310 8.14 -4.05 15.63
C THR A 310 7.82 -5.53 15.84
N PRO A 311 6.68 -6.07 15.37
CA PRO A 311 6.44 -7.50 15.44
C PRO A 311 7.49 -8.29 14.66
N HIS A 312 7.91 -9.43 15.21
CA HIS A 312 8.86 -10.34 14.58
C HIS A 312 8.34 -10.86 13.22
N MET A 313 9.22 -11.00 12.22
CA MET A 313 8.86 -11.30 10.82
C MET A 313 8.16 -12.66 10.59
N GLN A 314 8.13 -13.51 11.62
CA GLN A 314 7.49 -14.84 11.63
C GLN A 314 6.10 -14.83 12.31
N PHE A 315 5.71 -13.74 12.98
CA PHE A 315 4.42 -13.62 13.67
C PHE A 315 3.28 -13.28 12.72
N ASN A 316 2.11 -13.92 12.93
CA ASN A 316 0.85 -13.63 12.24
C ASN A 316 0.99 -13.62 10.71
N ARG A 317 1.60 -14.68 10.17
CA ARG A 317 1.92 -14.84 8.75
C ARG A 317 0.94 -15.81 8.07
N ASN A 318 0.48 -15.43 6.89
CA ASN A 318 -0.42 -16.21 6.04
C ASN A 318 0.24 -16.63 4.72
N ILE A 319 1.37 -16.00 4.34
CA ILE A 319 2.08 -16.26 3.10
C ILE A 319 3.55 -16.63 3.37
N GLY A 320 4.09 -17.57 2.58
CA GLY A 320 5.50 -17.99 2.66
C GLY A 320 5.77 -19.07 3.72
N ARG A 321 7.06 -19.29 4.02
CA ARG A 321 7.58 -20.38 4.87
C ARG A 321 7.14 -20.29 6.35
N TRP A 322 6.52 -19.17 6.73
CA TRP A 322 5.97 -18.91 8.06
C TRP A 322 4.44 -19.00 8.12
N ALA A 323 3.76 -19.22 6.99
CA ALA A 323 2.30 -19.29 6.90
C ALA A 323 1.70 -20.28 7.91
N GLY A 324 0.78 -19.82 8.75
CA GLY A 324 0.09 -20.62 9.76
C GLY A 324 0.96 -21.15 10.90
N LYS A 325 2.25 -20.76 10.98
CA LYS A 325 3.13 -21.15 12.08
C LYS A 325 2.97 -20.22 13.29
N LYS A 326 3.22 -20.79 14.46
CA LYS A 326 2.87 -20.22 15.76
C LYS A 326 4.12 -19.68 16.45
N PHE A 327 4.27 -18.37 16.47
CA PHE A 327 5.43 -17.65 17.01
C PHE A 327 4.99 -16.46 17.87
N HIS A 328 5.78 -16.11 18.89
CA HIS A 328 5.57 -14.95 19.75
C HIS A 328 5.95 -13.65 19.01
N CYS A 329 5.15 -12.58 19.17
CA CYS A 329 5.29 -11.35 18.38
C CYS A 329 6.50 -10.48 18.75
N GLU A 330 6.95 -10.48 20.02
CA GLU A 330 8.10 -9.67 20.48
C GLU A 330 9.42 -10.48 20.37
N THR A 331 9.51 -11.66 20.99
CA THR A 331 10.74 -12.50 20.99
C THR A 331 10.96 -13.36 19.75
N GLY A 332 9.92 -13.69 18.96
CA GLY A 332 10.04 -14.62 17.84
C GLY A 332 10.17 -16.10 18.20
N GLU A 333 10.00 -16.47 19.48
CA GLU A 333 10.04 -17.87 19.94
C GLU A 333 8.80 -18.66 19.49
N PRO A 334 8.92 -19.97 19.20
CA PRO A 334 7.77 -20.80 18.84
C PRO A 334 6.82 -21.00 20.01
N LEU A 335 5.51 -20.97 19.73
CA LEU A 335 4.44 -21.19 20.70
C LEU A 335 3.66 -22.47 20.35
N ASP A 336 3.07 -23.11 21.37
CA ASP A 336 2.11 -24.20 21.15
C ASP A 336 0.74 -23.65 20.72
N ASP A 337 -0.21 -24.56 20.43
CA ASP A 337 -1.50 -24.17 19.85
C ASP A 337 -2.26 -23.17 20.73
N ARG A 338 -2.37 -23.49 22.03
CA ARG A 338 -3.09 -22.71 23.03
C ARG A 338 -2.35 -21.43 23.41
N GLY A 339 -1.03 -21.49 23.56
CA GLY A 339 -0.19 -20.34 23.85
C GLY A 339 -0.26 -19.30 22.73
N TYR A 340 -0.29 -19.73 21.47
CA TYR A 340 -0.47 -18.83 20.33
C TYR A 340 -1.86 -18.20 20.27
N GLU A 341 -2.92 -18.96 20.57
CA GLU A 341 -4.29 -18.44 20.63
C GLU A 341 -4.43 -17.35 21.70
N GLN A 342 -3.97 -17.62 22.93
CA GLN A 342 -3.94 -16.61 24.01
C GLN A 342 -3.04 -15.42 23.62
N HIS A 343 -1.86 -15.67 23.05
CA HIS A 343 -0.94 -14.62 22.61
C HIS A 343 -1.57 -13.72 21.54
N CYS A 344 -2.39 -14.27 20.64
CA CYS A 344 -3.14 -13.46 19.67
C CYS A 344 -4.23 -12.62 20.32
N GLU A 345 -4.99 -13.15 21.30
CA GLU A 345 -5.94 -12.35 22.09
C GLU A 345 -5.24 -11.22 22.85
N GLU A 346 -4.01 -11.42 23.32
CA GLU A 346 -3.22 -10.42 24.05
C GLU A 346 -2.53 -9.40 23.12
N THR A 347 -2.24 -9.74 21.86
CA THR A 347 -1.35 -8.93 20.99
C THR A 347 -1.90 -8.51 19.63
N LEU A 348 -3.10 -8.94 19.24
CA LEU A 348 -3.87 -8.42 18.09
C LEU A 348 -5.17 -7.74 18.57
N PRO A 349 -5.80 -6.84 17.79
CA PRO A 349 -7.00 -6.13 18.22
C PRO A 349 -8.25 -7.00 18.07
N GLY A 350 -8.82 -7.42 19.19
CA GLY A 350 -10.08 -8.17 19.25
C GLY A 350 -11.32 -7.27 19.29
N ALA A 351 -12.52 -7.87 19.26
CA ALA A 351 -13.77 -7.12 19.27
C ALA A 351 -13.93 -6.18 20.49
N LYS A 352 -13.44 -6.58 21.66
CA LYS A 352 -13.43 -5.73 22.88
C LYS A 352 -12.51 -4.51 22.72
N ASP A 353 -11.35 -4.70 22.08
CA ASP A 353 -10.36 -3.65 21.85
C ASP A 353 -10.90 -2.61 20.86
N LYS A 354 -11.59 -3.05 19.80
CA LYS A 354 -12.29 -2.20 18.84
C LYS A 354 -13.43 -1.40 19.50
N VAL A 355 -14.22 -2.02 20.38
CA VAL A 355 -15.26 -1.31 21.15
C VAL A 355 -14.64 -0.25 22.07
N LEU A 356 -13.58 -0.58 22.81
CA LEU A 356 -12.86 0.36 23.67
C LEU A 356 -12.26 1.53 22.87
N LEU A 357 -11.61 1.23 21.75
CA LEU A 357 -11.06 2.24 20.86
C LEU A 357 -12.15 3.19 20.37
N LEU A 358 -13.21 2.65 19.76
CA LEU A 358 -14.30 3.47 19.22
C LEU A 358 -15.01 4.29 20.30
N ASP A 359 -15.06 3.84 21.56
CA ASP A 359 -15.52 4.67 22.68
C ASP A 359 -14.58 5.86 22.95
N ILE A 360 -13.27 5.61 23.08
CA ILE A 360 -12.26 6.67 23.25
C ILE A 360 -12.31 7.68 22.10
N LEU A 361 -12.37 7.22 20.83
CA LEU A 361 -12.39 8.11 19.66
C LEU A 361 -13.62 9.03 19.62
N ARG A 362 -14.75 8.62 20.19
CA ARG A 362 -16.01 9.40 20.25
C ARG A 362 -16.09 10.32 21.46
N ASN A 363 -15.60 9.87 22.62
CA ASN A 363 -15.77 10.56 23.89
C ASN A 363 -14.61 11.52 24.21
N GLU A 364 -13.36 11.11 23.96
CA GLU A 364 -12.17 11.86 24.34
C GLU A 364 -11.68 12.78 23.23
N LYS A 365 -12.26 14.00 23.14
CA LYS A 365 -11.95 14.99 22.08
C LYS A 365 -10.48 15.39 21.90
N LYS A 366 -9.58 14.94 22.78
CA LYS A 366 -8.13 15.17 22.71
C LYS A 366 -7.33 13.87 22.51
N TRP A 367 -7.95 12.81 21.98
CA TRP A 367 -7.29 11.52 21.74
C TRP A 367 -6.12 11.60 20.74
N ILE A 368 -6.12 12.63 19.91
CA ILE A 368 -5.04 13.03 18.99
C ILE A 368 -4.76 14.53 19.16
N LYS A 369 -3.50 14.97 19.03
CA LYS A 369 -3.18 16.40 18.95
C LYS A 369 -3.69 17.02 17.65
N GLU A 370 -4.09 18.28 17.70
CA GLU A 370 -4.33 19.10 16.52
C GLU A 370 -3.03 19.33 15.71
N LYS A 371 -3.16 19.70 14.43
CA LYS A 371 -2.03 19.93 13.52
C LYS A 371 -1.88 21.41 13.18
N GLU A 372 -1.32 22.17 14.13
CA GLU A 372 -1.08 23.61 14.00
C GLU A 372 -0.20 23.97 12.78
N GLY A 373 -0.48 25.11 12.14
CA GLY A 373 0.36 25.71 11.10
C GLY A 373 0.48 24.92 9.78
N ALA A 374 -0.26 23.81 9.62
CA ALA A 374 -0.22 23.00 8.40
C ALA A 374 -0.93 23.70 7.22
N ARG A 375 -0.37 23.52 6.01
CA ARG A 375 -1.10 23.85 4.77
C ARG A 375 -2.24 22.84 4.56
N ASP A 376 -3.27 23.30 3.84
CA ASP A 376 -4.37 22.45 3.39
C ASP A 376 -3.84 21.24 2.58
N PRO A 377 -4.24 20.00 2.91
CA PRO A 377 -3.89 18.83 2.12
C PRO A 377 -4.25 18.98 0.64
N LEU A 378 -5.46 19.49 0.35
CA LEU A 378 -5.98 19.58 -1.03
C LEU A 378 -5.24 20.66 -1.83
N SER A 379 -4.96 21.82 -1.24
CA SER A 379 -4.14 22.89 -1.86
C SER A 379 -2.67 22.51 -2.12
N THR A 380 -2.26 21.26 -1.87
CA THR A 380 -0.89 20.78 -2.10
C THR A 380 -0.83 19.47 -2.90
N ILE A 381 -1.94 19.02 -3.51
CA ILE A 381 -1.95 17.89 -4.45
C ILE A 381 -1.01 18.21 -5.64
N GLY A 382 -0.25 17.20 -6.10
CA GLY A 382 0.75 17.37 -7.16
C GLY A 382 2.03 18.14 -6.78
N GLU A 383 2.15 18.69 -5.57
CA GLU A 383 3.41 19.31 -5.11
C GLU A 383 4.48 18.24 -4.79
N PRO A 384 5.71 18.30 -5.39
CA PRO A 384 6.75 17.33 -5.12
C PRO A 384 7.30 17.40 -3.68
N ARG A 385 7.03 16.38 -2.86
CA ARG A 385 7.54 16.29 -1.47
C ARG A 385 8.95 15.72 -1.39
N LYS A 386 9.94 16.60 -1.17
CA LYS A 386 11.37 16.23 -1.02
C LYS A 386 11.73 15.45 0.26
N SER A 387 10.86 15.40 1.27
CA SER A 387 11.25 15.04 2.65
C SER A 387 10.80 13.66 3.15
N ALA A 388 9.99 12.93 2.38
CA ALA A 388 9.57 11.56 2.71
C ALA A 388 10.11 10.50 1.72
N ILE A 389 10.73 10.94 0.63
CA ILE A 389 11.51 10.09 -0.29
C ILE A 389 13.00 10.25 0.03
N ASN A 390 13.42 9.76 1.19
CA ASN A 390 14.82 9.38 1.36
C ASN A 390 15.03 8.08 0.57
N ILE A 391 15.63 8.23 -0.61
CA ILE A 391 16.19 7.14 -1.42
C ILE A 391 17.50 6.70 -0.75
#